data_AF-A0A5N5L3B4-F1
#
_entry.id   AF-A0A5N5L3B4-F1
#
_cell.length_a   1.000
_cell.length_b   1.000
_cell.length_c   1.000
_cell.angle_alpha   90.00
_cell.angle_beta   90.00
_cell.angle_gamma   90.00
#
_symmetry.space_group_name_H-M   'P 1'
#
loop_
_entity.id
_entity.type
_entity.pdbx_description
1 polymer ?
#
loop_
_entity_poly.entity_id
_entity_poly.type
_entity_poly.pdbx_seq_one_letter_code
_entity_poly.pdbx_strand_id
1 'polypeptide(L)'
;MLGAIFHGDFPTALDAQGNFFIDRDSPLFRYILNFLRTSELTLPYDFKETELLRKEADFYQIEPLIQCLSDTKPLYPQDTFDQIVELCSILRLSKYSNPVAVIITQVTITTKVYILLEGISNNITRWNKHMMDTHNFQLYFTFGPCDYQQEVALRVHLVEYVCKCGFTIRNARVHHMSEQANENTVEHHWTFCRLAHKLED
;
A
#
# COMPACT_ATOMS: atom_id res chain seq x y z
N MET A 1 -5.67 23.04 -34.20
CA MET A 1 -4.98 24.19 -34.83
C MET A 1 -3.86 23.76 -35.79
N LEU A 2 -2.87 22.96 -35.35
CA LEU A 2 -1.72 22.59 -36.19
C LEU A 2 -2.10 21.94 -37.52
N GLY A 3 -3.12 21.07 -37.54
CA GLY A 3 -3.63 20.50 -38.80
C GLY A 3 -4.11 21.57 -39.79
N ALA A 4 -4.79 22.61 -39.33
CA ALA A 4 -5.27 23.71 -40.17
C ALA A 4 -4.11 24.56 -40.73
N ILE A 5 -3.05 24.77 -39.94
CA ILE A 5 -1.82 25.45 -40.40
C ILE A 5 -1.21 24.69 -41.58
N PHE A 6 -1.04 23.37 -41.46
CA PHE A 6 -0.42 22.56 -42.51
C PHE A 6 -1.34 22.25 -43.69
N HIS A 7 -2.66 22.39 -43.53
CA HIS A 7 -3.63 22.31 -44.62
C HIS A 7 -3.75 23.61 -45.42
N GLY A 8 -3.17 24.72 -44.93
CA GLY A 8 -3.27 26.04 -45.57
C GLY A 8 -4.55 26.81 -45.21
N ASP A 9 -5.36 26.27 -44.30
CA ASP A 9 -6.60 26.88 -43.82
C ASP A 9 -6.36 27.95 -42.73
N PHE A 10 -5.09 28.18 -42.35
CA PHE A 10 -4.72 29.12 -41.31
C PHE A 10 -3.59 30.06 -41.78
N PRO A 11 -3.76 31.40 -41.68
CA PRO A 11 -2.71 32.33 -42.03
C PRO A 11 -1.53 32.16 -41.06
N THR A 12 -0.37 31.77 -41.58
CA THR A 12 0.82 31.47 -40.79
C THR A 12 2.02 32.23 -41.32
N ALA A 13 2.85 32.78 -40.43
CA ALA A 13 4.06 33.46 -40.81
C ALA A 13 5.11 32.45 -41.29
N LEU A 14 5.78 32.77 -42.40
CA LEU A 14 6.94 32.05 -42.89
C LEU A 14 8.19 32.93 -42.72
N ASP A 15 9.30 32.33 -42.33
CA ASP A 15 10.59 33.01 -42.34
C ASP A 15 11.18 33.10 -43.75
N ALA A 16 12.35 33.73 -43.89
CA ALA A 16 13.03 33.89 -45.18
C ALA A 16 13.49 32.56 -45.80
N GLN A 17 13.48 31.47 -45.04
CA GLN A 17 13.84 30.12 -45.47
C GLN A 17 12.60 29.26 -45.79
N GLY A 18 11.39 29.80 -45.58
CA GLY A 18 10.13 29.10 -45.81
C GLY A 18 9.71 28.19 -44.66
N ASN A 19 10.29 28.34 -43.46
CA ASN A 19 9.83 27.61 -42.28
C ASN A 19 8.64 28.32 -41.64
N PHE A 20 7.69 27.53 -41.11
CA PHE A 20 6.58 28.06 -40.32
C PHE A 20 7.09 28.62 -38.99
N PHE A 21 6.69 29.86 -38.70
CA PHE A 21 6.95 30.50 -37.43
C PHE A 21 5.71 30.44 -36.53
N ILE A 22 5.93 30.00 -35.29
CA ILE A 22 4.90 29.92 -34.25
C ILE A 22 5.45 30.65 -33.02
N ASP A 23 4.77 31.73 -32.61
CA ASP A 23 5.17 32.57 -31.48
C ASP A 23 4.73 31.96 -30.13
N ARG A 24 5.34 30.83 -29.75
CA ARG A 24 4.99 30.04 -28.55
C ARG A 24 6.23 29.45 -27.87
N ASP A 25 6.01 28.79 -26.73
CA ASP A 25 7.05 28.17 -25.92
C ASP A 25 7.69 26.96 -26.61
N SER A 26 8.91 27.15 -27.10
CA SER A 26 9.67 26.13 -27.84
C SER A 26 10.05 24.91 -26.97
N PRO A 27 10.55 25.05 -25.73
CA PRO A 27 10.78 23.91 -24.83
C PRO A 27 9.57 22.99 -24.65
N LEU A 28 8.39 23.54 -24.38
CA LEU A 28 7.18 22.76 -24.16
C LEU A 28 6.64 22.12 -25.45
N PHE A 29 6.89 22.74 -26.60
CA PHE A 29 6.49 22.21 -27.90
C PHE A 29 7.07 20.81 -28.18
N ARG A 30 8.21 20.44 -27.58
CA ARG A 30 8.75 19.08 -27.67
C ARG A 30 7.74 18.03 -27.21
N TYR A 31 7.02 18.27 -26.11
CA TYR A 31 6.04 17.33 -25.56
C TYR A 31 4.77 17.28 -26.40
N ILE A 32 4.34 18.44 -26.92
CA ILE A 32 3.26 18.53 -27.91
C ILE A 32 3.57 17.64 -29.11
N LEU A 33 4.77 17.78 -29.67
CA LEU A 33 5.20 17.03 -30.85
C LEU A 33 5.35 15.54 -30.57
N ASN A 34 5.87 15.16 -29.40
CA ASN A 34 5.97 13.75 -29.01
C ASN A 34 4.59 13.11 -28.88
N PHE A 35 3.63 13.80 -28.25
CA PHE A 35 2.25 13.33 -28.17
C PHE A 35 1.63 13.12 -29.55
N LEU A 36 1.86 14.05 -30.49
CA LEU A 36 1.36 13.90 -31.87
C LEU A 36 1.99 12.71 -32.62
N ARG A 37 3.18 12.24 -32.22
CA ARG A 37 3.87 11.10 -32.83
C ARG A 37 3.40 9.76 -32.27
N THR A 38 3.24 9.67 -30.94
CA THR A 38 2.97 8.41 -30.24
C THR A 38 1.52 8.26 -29.77
N SER A 39 0.77 9.36 -29.71
CA SER A 39 -0.52 9.47 -29.01
C SER A 39 -0.44 9.14 -27.52
N GLU A 40 0.76 9.28 -26.91
CA GLU A 40 1.01 9.00 -25.49
C GLU A 40 1.63 10.20 -24.78
N LEU A 41 1.15 10.52 -23.58
CA LEU A 41 1.71 11.55 -22.73
C LEU A 41 2.96 11.02 -22.01
N THR A 42 4.13 11.46 -22.46
CA THR A 42 5.43 11.07 -21.89
C THR A 42 6.16 12.29 -21.36
N LEU A 43 6.29 12.36 -20.03
CA LEU A 43 6.99 13.44 -19.34
C LEU A 43 8.26 12.91 -18.65
N PRO A 44 9.11 13.77 -18.08
CA PRO A 44 10.08 13.41 -17.04
C PRO A 44 9.39 13.15 -15.68
N TYR A 45 10.00 12.33 -14.83
CA TYR A 45 9.44 11.95 -13.52
C TYR A 45 9.14 13.15 -12.61
N ASP A 46 9.97 14.18 -12.67
CA ASP A 46 9.89 15.39 -11.86
C ASP A 46 9.38 16.61 -12.64
N PHE A 47 8.65 16.40 -13.73
CA PHE A 47 8.17 17.49 -14.57
C PHE A 47 7.26 18.46 -13.80
N LYS A 48 7.70 19.72 -13.70
CA LYS A 48 7.03 20.76 -12.87
C LYS A 48 6.12 21.69 -13.66
N GLU A 49 6.15 21.60 -14.98
CA GLU A 49 5.51 22.58 -15.88
C GLU A 49 4.20 22.06 -16.48
N THR A 50 3.53 21.10 -15.82
CA THR A 50 2.29 20.46 -16.31
C THR A 50 1.20 21.48 -16.67
N GLU A 51 1.01 22.51 -15.84
CA GLU A 51 0.03 23.57 -16.12
C GLU A 51 0.42 24.44 -17.32
N LEU A 52 1.71 24.69 -17.55
CA LEU A 52 2.17 25.41 -18.74
C LEU A 52 1.98 24.55 -19.99
N LEU A 53 2.32 23.27 -19.92
CA LEU A 53 2.10 22.33 -21.01
C LEU A 53 0.60 22.20 -21.35
N ARG A 54 -0.28 22.22 -20.35
CA ARG A 54 -1.73 22.22 -20.57
C ARG A 54 -2.21 23.46 -21.32
N LYS A 55 -1.64 24.64 -21.03
CA LYS A 55 -1.93 25.88 -21.80
C LYS A 55 -1.43 25.80 -23.24
N GLU A 56 -0.28 25.17 -23.49
CA GLU A 56 0.16 24.93 -24.87
C GLU A 56 -0.75 23.93 -25.59
N ALA A 57 -1.15 22.84 -24.94
CA ALA A 57 -2.07 21.85 -25.52
C ALA A 57 -3.42 22.49 -25.89
N ASP A 58 -3.93 23.38 -25.04
CA ASP A 58 -5.11 24.21 -25.31
C ASP A 58 -4.89 25.15 -26.50
N PHE A 59 -3.77 25.89 -26.52
CA PHE A 59 -3.43 26.75 -27.66
C PHE A 59 -3.43 25.99 -28.99
N TYR A 60 -2.78 24.82 -29.05
CA TYR A 60 -2.73 23.98 -30.25
C TYR A 60 -4.03 23.21 -30.54
N GLN A 61 -5.00 23.28 -29.63
CA GLN A 61 -6.31 22.62 -29.68
C GLN A 61 -6.17 21.09 -29.82
N ILE A 62 -5.38 20.48 -28.93
CA ILE A 62 -5.13 19.03 -28.90
C ILE A 62 -5.92 18.43 -27.73
N GLU A 63 -7.22 18.27 -27.95
CA GLU A 63 -8.17 17.79 -26.93
C GLU A 63 -7.73 16.48 -26.22
N PRO A 64 -7.23 15.44 -26.93
CA PRO A 64 -6.80 14.22 -26.25
C PRO A 64 -5.64 14.45 -25.26
N LEU A 65 -4.73 15.38 -25.57
CA LEU A 65 -3.61 15.71 -24.69
C LEU A 65 -4.09 16.49 -23.46
N ILE A 66 -5.04 17.41 -23.63
CA ILE A 66 -5.66 18.16 -22.52
C ILE A 66 -6.33 17.19 -21.54
N GLN A 67 -7.03 16.18 -22.07
CA GLN A 67 -7.65 15.13 -21.26
C GLN A 67 -6.60 14.31 -20.49
N CYS A 68 -5.52 13.88 -21.14
CA CYS A 68 -4.43 13.17 -20.46
C CYS A 68 -3.77 14.01 -19.35
N LEU A 69 -3.57 15.31 -19.57
CA LEU A 69 -2.99 16.23 -18.58
C LEU A 69 -3.93 16.54 -17.40
N SER A 70 -5.22 16.25 -17.55
CA SER A 70 -6.24 16.45 -16.51
C SER A 70 -6.56 15.17 -15.73
N ASP A 71 -6.05 14.00 -16.16
CA ASP A 71 -6.27 12.74 -15.45
C ASP A 71 -5.48 12.72 -14.14
N THR A 72 -6.15 12.31 -13.06
CA THR A 72 -5.53 12.16 -11.73
C THR A 72 -4.70 10.89 -11.59
N LYS A 73 -4.70 10.03 -12.62
CA LYS A 73 -3.87 8.82 -12.63
C LYS A 73 -2.39 9.19 -12.73
N PRO A 74 -1.53 8.57 -11.91
CA PRO A 74 -0.09 8.80 -12.01
C PRO A 74 0.43 8.34 -13.38
N LEU A 75 1.28 9.15 -14.01
CA LEU A 75 1.87 8.88 -15.34
C LEU A 75 2.80 7.66 -15.34
N TYR A 76 3.34 7.34 -14.17
CA TYR A 76 4.17 6.15 -13.95
C TYR A 76 3.44 5.23 -12.98
N PRO A 77 3.56 3.90 -13.15
CA PRO A 77 3.16 2.97 -12.12
C PRO A 77 3.84 3.38 -10.82
N GLN A 78 3.08 3.77 -9.80
CA GLN A 78 3.64 3.87 -8.46
C GLN A 78 3.93 2.44 -8.03
N ASP A 79 5.22 2.09 -7.90
CA ASP A 79 5.72 0.81 -7.38
C ASP A 79 5.22 0.63 -5.94
N THR A 80 3.94 0.29 -5.82
CA THR A 80 3.21 0.17 -4.58
C THR A 80 2.85 -1.28 -4.35
N PHE A 81 2.91 -1.71 -3.11
CA PHE A 81 2.56 -3.06 -2.71
C PHE A 81 1.87 -3.06 -1.35
N ASP A 82 1.04 -4.07 -1.12
CA ASP A 82 0.40 -4.29 0.17
C ASP A 82 1.41 -4.91 1.14
N GLN A 83 1.74 -4.19 2.21
CA GLN A 83 2.34 -4.80 3.39
C GLN A 83 1.25 -5.50 4.20
N ILE A 84 1.53 -6.72 4.63
CA ILE A 84 0.57 -7.55 5.36
C ILE A 84 1.12 -7.88 6.76
N VAL A 85 0.23 -7.82 7.74
CA VAL A 85 0.46 -8.32 9.10
C VAL A 85 -0.64 -9.30 9.43
N GLU A 86 -0.28 -10.47 9.94
CA GLU A 86 -1.23 -11.46 10.42
C GLU A 86 -1.10 -11.58 11.93
N LEU A 87 -2.24 -11.58 12.62
CA LEU A 87 -2.35 -11.82 14.06
C LEU A 87 -3.25 -13.05 14.26
N CYS A 88 -2.70 -14.10 14.83
CA CYS A 88 -3.43 -15.31 15.19
C CYS A 88 -3.49 -15.45 16.71
N SER A 89 -4.62 -15.88 17.23
CA SER A 89 -4.81 -16.23 18.63
C SER A 89 -5.46 -17.60 18.71
N ILE A 90 -4.73 -18.59 19.16
CA ILE A 90 -5.17 -19.98 19.25
C ILE A 90 -5.39 -20.33 20.70
N LEU A 91 -6.61 -20.71 21.03
CA LEU A 91 -7.03 -21.22 22.33
C LEU A 91 -7.20 -22.74 22.22
N ARG A 92 -6.41 -23.52 22.96
CA ARG A 92 -6.56 -24.97 23.06
C ARG A 92 -7.13 -25.34 24.42
N LEU A 93 -8.25 -26.07 24.40
CA LEU A 93 -8.94 -26.58 25.58
C LEU A 93 -8.85 -28.11 25.60
N SER A 94 -8.15 -28.67 26.59
CA SER A 94 -8.10 -30.13 26.79
C SER A 94 -8.86 -30.54 28.05
N LYS A 95 -9.83 -31.45 27.92
CA LYS A 95 -10.65 -31.97 29.03
C LYS A 95 -10.11 -33.33 29.51
N TYR A 96 -9.03 -33.33 30.29
CA TYR A 96 -8.58 -34.54 30.99
C TYR A 96 -9.28 -34.67 32.35
N SER A 97 -10.29 -35.55 32.43
CA SER A 97 -10.85 -36.28 33.60
C SER A 97 -11.03 -35.59 34.98
N ASN A 98 -10.85 -34.27 35.10
CA ASN A 98 -10.96 -33.44 36.31
C ASN A 98 -11.47 -32.04 35.85
N PRO A 99 -12.20 -31.24 36.65
CA PRO A 99 -13.02 -30.12 36.13
C PRO A 99 -12.22 -28.90 35.64
N VAL A 100 -10.90 -28.97 35.53
CA VAL A 100 -10.06 -27.87 35.04
C VAL A 100 -9.54 -28.23 33.65
N ALA A 101 -10.19 -27.70 32.61
CA ALA A 101 -9.66 -27.78 31.26
C ALA A 101 -8.28 -27.12 31.22
N VAL A 102 -7.27 -27.79 30.64
CA VAL A 102 -5.97 -27.14 30.39
C VAL A 102 -6.19 -26.16 29.25
N ILE A 103 -5.98 -24.88 29.54
CA ILE A 103 -6.11 -23.77 28.60
C ILE A 103 -4.69 -23.31 28.23
N ILE A 104 -4.27 -23.59 27.01
CA ILE A 104 -3.05 -22.98 26.46
C ILE A 104 -3.52 -21.99 25.40
N THR A 105 -3.13 -20.73 25.57
CA THR A 105 -3.38 -19.71 24.54
C THR A 105 -2.07 -19.28 23.93
N GLN A 106 -2.02 -19.27 22.61
CA GLN A 106 -0.87 -18.79 21.85
C GLN A 106 -1.32 -17.64 20.95
N VAL A 107 -0.66 -16.50 21.10
CA VAL A 107 -0.84 -15.34 20.21
C VAL A 107 0.40 -15.22 19.33
N THR A 108 0.22 -15.21 18.01
CA THR A 108 1.30 -15.13 17.04
C THR A 108 1.08 -13.93 16.13
N ILE A 109 2.12 -13.11 15.98
CA ILE A 109 2.18 -12.07 14.94
C ILE A 109 3.15 -12.51 13.86
N THR A 110 2.74 -12.42 12.61
CA THR A 110 3.57 -12.71 11.43
C THR A 110 3.61 -11.49 10.51
N THR A 111 4.81 -11.01 10.18
CA THR A 111 4.98 -9.93 9.19
C THR A 111 6.41 -9.80 8.68
N LYS A 112 6.55 -9.42 7.41
CA LYS A 112 7.84 -9.07 6.80
C LYS A 112 8.33 -7.66 7.17
N VAL A 113 7.52 -6.88 7.90
CA VAL A 113 7.86 -5.51 8.29
C VAL A 113 8.69 -5.54 9.58
N TYR A 114 10.02 -5.65 9.44
CA TYR A 114 10.94 -5.84 10.56
C TYR A 114 10.79 -4.78 11.67
N ILE A 115 10.71 -3.50 11.28
CA ILE A 115 10.54 -2.37 12.22
C ILE A 115 9.27 -2.50 13.09
N LEU A 116 8.24 -3.21 12.60
CA LEU A 116 7.01 -3.42 13.35
C LEU A 116 7.22 -4.49 14.43
N LEU A 117 7.93 -5.59 14.11
CA LEU A 117 8.27 -6.62 15.09
C LEU A 117 9.21 -6.09 16.17
N GLU A 118 10.25 -5.37 15.77
CA GLU A 118 11.18 -4.71 16.69
C GLU A 118 10.43 -3.71 17.59
N GLY A 119 9.55 -2.91 17.00
CA GLY A 119 8.71 -1.98 17.74
C GLY A 119 7.76 -2.66 18.73
N ILE A 120 7.19 -3.82 18.39
CA ILE A 120 6.37 -4.62 19.33
C ILE A 120 7.23 -5.09 20.50
N SER A 121 8.38 -5.70 20.22
CA SER A 121 9.30 -6.21 21.25
C SER A 121 9.74 -5.11 22.23
N ASN A 122 10.00 -3.92 21.71
CA ASN A 122 10.47 -2.78 22.51
C ASN A 122 9.36 -2.04 23.26
N ASN A 123 8.13 -1.99 22.75
CA ASN A 123 7.03 -1.24 23.37
C ASN A 123 6.11 -2.09 24.25
N ILE A 124 6.02 -3.41 24.01
CA ILE A 124 5.05 -4.31 24.66
C ILE A 124 5.75 -5.13 25.76
N THR A 125 6.58 -4.44 26.54
CA THR A 125 7.51 -5.05 27.51
C THR A 125 6.83 -5.80 28.66
N ARG A 126 5.57 -5.45 28.97
CA ARG A 126 4.75 -6.12 30.01
C ARG A 126 4.65 -7.63 29.79
N TRP A 127 4.69 -8.12 28.55
CA TRP A 127 4.54 -9.53 28.22
C TRP A 127 5.85 -10.20 27.80
N ASN A 128 7.01 -9.57 28.01
CA ASN A 128 8.31 -10.12 27.61
C ASN A 128 8.57 -11.54 28.13
N LYS A 129 8.12 -11.86 29.34
CA LYS A 129 8.27 -13.21 29.92
C LYS A 129 7.47 -14.30 29.18
N HIS A 130 6.45 -13.90 28.43
CA HIS A 130 5.61 -14.77 27.60
C HIS A 130 6.07 -14.80 26.14
N MET A 131 6.94 -13.87 25.75
CA MET A 131 7.32 -13.62 24.38
C MET A 131 8.49 -14.51 23.96
N MET A 132 8.39 -15.05 22.75
CA MET A 132 9.47 -15.73 22.05
C MET A 132 9.59 -15.15 20.65
N ASP A 133 10.76 -14.59 20.34
CA ASP A 133 11.12 -14.15 18.99
C ASP A 133 11.82 -15.30 18.26
N THR A 134 11.28 -15.69 17.12
CA THR A 134 11.87 -16.76 16.29
C THR A 134 12.84 -16.23 15.25
N HIS A 135 13.00 -14.91 15.14
CA HIS A 135 13.76 -14.21 14.10
C HIS A 135 13.32 -14.52 12.66
N ASN A 136 12.22 -15.25 12.48
CA ASN A 136 11.67 -15.68 11.20
C ASN A 136 10.36 -14.93 10.91
N PHE A 137 10.39 -13.60 10.98
CA PHE A 137 9.22 -12.75 10.72
C PHE A 137 8.04 -12.98 11.67
N GLN A 138 8.29 -13.58 12.84
CA GLN A 138 7.24 -14.00 13.76
C GLN A 138 7.60 -13.74 15.23
N LEU A 139 6.60 -13.28 15.98
CA LEU A 139 6.63 -13.19 17.44
C LEU A 139 5.53 -14.05 18.03
N TYR A 140 5.86 -14.84 19.05
CA TYR A 140 4.95 -15.74 19.75
C TYR A 140 4.77 -15.31 21.19
N PHE A 141 3.55 -15.41 21.70
CA PHE A 141 3.24 -15.22 23.11
C PHE A 141 2.44 -16.41 23.62
N THR A 142 2.93 -17.08 24.67
CA THR A 142 2.27 -18.26 25.22
C THR A 142 1.78 -18.00 26.64
N PHE A 143 0.51 -18.32 26.86
CA PHE A 143 -0.20 -18.11 28.12
C PHE A 143 -0.73 -19.44 28.65
N GLY A 144 -0.55 -19.63 29.95
CA GLY A 144 -1.16 -20.74 30.67
C GLY A 144 -2.59 -20.43 31.15
N PRO A 145 -3.24 -21.38 31.84
CA PRO A 145 -4.66 -21.26 32.21
C PRO A 145 -5.00 -20.08 33.11
N CYS A 146 -4.06 -19.66 33.98
CA CYS A 146 -4.28 -18.56 34.92
C CYS A 146 -4.08 -17.16 34.29
N ASP A 147 -3.59 -17.09 33.04
CA ASP A 147 -3.21 -15.82 32.40
C ASP A 147 -4.21 -15.34 31.34
N TYR A 148 -5.42 -15.90 31.29
CA TYR A 148 -6.43 -15.58 30.26
C TYR A 148 -6.71 -14.06 30.12
N GLN A 149 -6.80 -13.33 31.23
CA GLN A 149 -7.00 -11.88 31.19
C GLN A 149 -5.80 -11.13 30.59
N GLN A 150 -4.58 -11.64 30.80
CA GLN A 150 -3.38 -11.04 30.21
C GLN A 150 -3.30 -11.29 28.71
N GLU A 151 -3.79 -12.43 28.24
CA GLU A 151 -3.89 -12.77 26.83
C GLU A 151 -4.86 -11.84 26.09
N VAL A 152 -6.08 -11.65 26.63
CA VAL A 152 -7.08 -10.75 26.05
C VAL A 152 -6.54 -9.32 25.98
N ALA A 153 -5.89 -8.86 27.04
CA ALA A 153 -5.25 -7.55 27.07
C ALA A 153 -4.14 -7.44 26.01
N LEU A 154 -3.30 -8.46 25.85
CA LEU A 154 -2.25 -8.47 24.83
C LEU A 154 -2.87 -8.32 23.44
N ARG A 155 -3.92 -9.08 23.09
CA ARG A 155 -4.58 -8.98 21.78
C ARG A 155 -5.03 -7.56 21.48
N VAL A 156 -5.70 -6.90 22.43
CA VAL A 156 -6.16 -5.51 22.25
C VAL A 156 -4.97 -4.59 22.01
N HIS A 157 -3.92 -4.69 22.81
CA HIS A 157 -2.70 -3.88 22.64
C HIS A 157 -2.00 -4.12 21.31
N LEU A 158 -1.92 -5.37 20.84
CA LEU A 158 -1.32 -5.72 19.55
C LEU A 158 -2.13 -5.13 18.39
N VAL A 159 -3.45 -5.28 18.41
CA VAL A 159 -4.35 -4.70 17.40
C VAL A 159 -4.19 -3.17 17.38
N GLU A 160 -4.25 -2.52 18.54
CA GLU A 160 -4.08 -1.07 18.65
C GLU A 160 -2.72 -0.61 18.14
N TYR A 161 -1.64 -1.32 18.48
CA TYR A 161 -0.30 -0.98 18.04
C TYR A 161 -0.15 -1.10 16.52
N VAL A 162 -0.61 -2.21 15.94
CA VAL A 162 -0.60 -2.42 14.47
C VAL A 162 -1.40 -1.32 13.76
N CYS A 163 -2.57 -0.97 14.29
CA CYS A 163 -3.37 0.14 13.77
C CYS A 163 -2.65 1.51 13.88
N LYS A 164 -1.96 1.78 15.00
CA LYS A 164 -1.15 3.00 15.18
C LYS A 164 0.01 3.07 14.19
N CYS A 165 0.54 1.93 13.75
CA CYS A 165 1.53 1.87 12.66
C CYS A 165 0.92 2.11 11.27
N GLY A 166 -0.37 2.44 11.16
CA GLY A 166 -1.02 2.79 9.90
C GLY A 166 -1.56 1.58 9.13
N PHE A 167 -1.61 0.40 9.74
CA PHE A 167 -2.29 -0.75 9.15
C PHE A 167 -3.79 -0.72 9.44
N THR A 168 -4.57 -1.24 8.51
CA THR A 168 -6.03 -1.36 8.65
C THR A 168 -6.46 -2.81 8.63
N ILE A 169 -7.51 -3.16 9.38
CA ILE A 169 -8.04 -4.52 9.39
C ILE A 169 -8.67 -4.81 8.02
N ARG A 170 -8.14 -5.81 7.32
CA ARG A 170 -8.65 -6.30 6.03
C ARG A 170 -9.62 -7.46 6.22
N ASN A 171 -9.33 -8.35 7.17
CA ASN A 171 -10.15 -9.53 7.44
C ASN A 171 -10.06 -9.93 8.92
N ALA A 172 -11.15 -10.50 9.43
CA ALA A 172 -11.24 -11.11 10.75
C ALA A 172 -12.08 -12.39 10.65
N ARG A 173 -11.51 -13.53 11.06
CA ARG A 173 -12.16 -14.83 11.00
C ARG A 173 -11.99 -15.59 12.31
N VAL A 174 -12.97 -16.45 12.60
CA VAL A 174 -12.94 -17.36 13.76
C VAL A 174 -13.14 -18.78 13.25
N HIS A 175 -12.27 -19.69 13.66
CA HIS A 175 -12.30 -21.09 13.29
C HIS A 175 -12.41 -21.97 14.53
N HIS A 176 -13.41 -22.86 14.53
CA HIS A 176 -13.62 -23.83 15.61
C HIS A 176 -13.19 -25.21 15.12
N MET A 177 -12.22 -25.80 15.81
CA MET A 177 -11.67 -27.12 15.50
C MET A 177 -11.90 -28.06 16.67
N SER A 178 -12.27 -29.30 16.37
CA SER A 178 -12.27 -30.39 17.35
C SER A 178 -11.42 -31.51 16.77
N GLU A 179 -10.17 -31.61 17.26
CA GLU A 179 -9.25 -32.65 16.80
C GLU A 179 -9.57 -34.01 17.45
N GLN A 180 -10.17 -33.99 18.66
CA GLN A 180 -10.62 -35.16 19.41
C GLN A 180 -11.86 -34.84 20.24
N ALA A 181 -12.64 -35.85 20.67
CA ALA A 181 -13.87 -35.66 21.45
C ALA A 181 -13.70 -34.85 22.75
N ASN A 182 -12.48 -34.81 23.30
CA ASN A 182 -12.15 -34.11 24.55
C ASN A 182 -11.28 -32.86 24.34
N GLU A 183 -11.02 -32.48 23.08
CA GLU A 183 -10.15 -31.35 22.74
C GLU A 183 -10.87 -30.38 21.80
N ASN A 184 -10.99 -29.13 22.24
CA ASN A 184 -11.57 -28.05 21.47
C ASN A 184 -10.51 -26.98 21.24
N THR A 185 -10.31 -26.59 20.00
CA THR A 185 -9.41 -25.50 19.61
C THR A 185 -10.23 -24.39 18.97
N VAL A 186 -10.01 -23.16 19.40
CA VAL A 186 -10.61 -21.96 18.79
C VAL A 186 -9.49 -21.07 18.31
N GLU A 187 -9.50 -20.73 17.03
CA GLU A 187 -8.55 -19.80 16.42
C GLU A 187 -9.29 -18.52 16.04
N HIS A 188 -8.78 -17.39 16.51
CA HIS A 188 -9.11 -16.08 15.98
C HIS A 188 -7.96 -15.60 15.10
N HIS A 189 -8.26 -15.18 13.88
CA HIS A 189 -7.26 -14.71 12.92
C HIS A 189 -7.66 -13.37 12.35
N TRP A 190 -6.74 -12.40 12.41
CA TRP A 190 -6.87 -11.07 11.83
C TRP A 190 -5.78 -10.84 10.81
N THR A 191 -6.15 -10.26 9.68
CA THR A 191 -5.21 -9.82 8.64
C THR A 191 -5.31 -8.31 8.53
N PHE A 192 -4.17 -7.63 8.58
CA PHE A 192 -4.06 -6.19 8.42
C PHE A 192 -3.27 -5.85 7.17
N CYS A 193 -3.62 -4.74 6.51
CA CYS A 193 -2.91 -4.26 5.34
C CYS A 193 -2.61 -2.76 5.40
N ARG A 194 -1.50 -2.37 4.78
CA ARG A 194 -1.10 -0.98 4.54
C ARG A 194 -0.43 -0.89 3.17
N LEU A 195 -0.77 0.13 2.40
CA LEU A 195 -0.10 0.43 1.14
C LEU A 195 1.32 0.96 1.45
N ALA A 196 2.33 0.36 0.83
CA ALA A 196 3.71 0.82 0.91
C ALA A 196 4.26 1.14 -0.47
N HIS A 197 5.21 2.07 -0.51
CA HIS A 197 5.96 2.39 -1.71
C HIS A 197 7.29 1.64 -1.65
N LYS A 198 7.73 1.11 -2.78
CA LYS A 198 9.10 0.61 -2.92
C LYS A 198 10.01 1.83 -2.81
N LEU A 199 10.69 1.98 -1.67
CA LEU A 199 11.84 2.89 -1.61
C LEU A 199 12.86 2.32 -2.58
N GLU A 200 13.33 3.14 -3.53
CA GLU A 200 14.52 2.81 -4.31
C GLU A 200 15.66 2.62 -3.30
N ASP A 201 16.18 1.39 -3.24
CA ASP A 201 17.34 1.00 -2.40
C ASP A 201 18.58 1.84 -2.73
#